data_AF-A0A2G6D3W1-F1
#
_entry.id   AF-A0A2G6D3W1-F1
#
_cell.length_a   1.000
_cell.length_b   1.000
_cell.length_c   1.000
_cell.angle_alpha   90.00
_cell.angle_beta   90.00
_cell.angle_gamma   90.00
#
_symmetry.space_group_name_H-M   'P 1'
#
loop_
_entity.id
_entity.type
_entity.pdbx_description
1 polymer ?
#
loop_
_entity_poly.entity_id
_entity_poly.type
_entity_poly.pdbx_seq_one_letter_code
_entity_poly.pdbx_strand_id
1 'polypeptide(L)'
;MDDKKAIVKMLLPVAALETMTPDAAQAVPQCLLVGGYVPVRKYPFKIGRESRVRTVRGKIERIERPKMDDREPNNDLYLVDRGQLLNISREHLQIEYEDDHFVLRDRGSACGTRVNGEQVGGKDSGGVHVLADGDEIIIGIADSPYRFRFIDLSSFSLQE
;
A
#
# COMPACT_ATOMS: atom_id res chain seq x y z
N MET A 1 -31.52 -10.59 -11.63
CA MET A 1 -30.92 -9.28 -11.28
C MET A 1 -30.13 -9.39 -9.98
N ASP A 2 -30.63 -10.15 -9.00
CA ASP A 2 -29.95 -10.40 -7.73
C ASP A 2 -28.62 -11.15 -7.86
N ASP A 3 -28.52 -12.14 -8.75
CA ASP A 3 -27.24 -12.84 -8.99
C ASP A 3 -26.13 -11.90 -9.46
N LYS A 4 -26.46 -10.89 -10.28
CA LYS A 4 -25.50 -9.89 -10.75
C LYS A 4 -25.06 -8.98 -9.61
N LYS A 5 -26.00 -8.56 -8.74
CA LYS A 5 -25.69 -7.74 -7.54
C LYS A 5 -24.79 -8.51 -6.57
N ALA A 6 -25.09 -9.79 -6.33
CA ALA A 6 -24.27 -10.65 -5.48
C ALA A 6 -22.85 -10.82 -6.04
N ILE A 7 -22.71 -11.07 -7.35
CA ILE A 7 -21.39 -11.17 -8.01
C ILE A 7 -20.63 -9.85 -7.89
N VAL A 8 -21.26 -8.70 -8.16
CA VAL A 8 -20.61 -7.39 -8.04
C VAL A 8 -20.14 -7.16 -6.60
N LYS A 9 -20.98 -7.46 -5.59
CA LYS A 9 -20.61 -7.32 -4.18
C LYS A 9 -19.39 -8.17 -3.81
N MET A 10 -19.24 -9.37 -4.39
CA MET A 10 -18.05 -10.21 -4.19
C MET A 10 -16.78 -9.66 -4.85
N LEU A 11 -16.91 -8.81 -5.87
CA LEU A 11 -15.79 -8.22 -6.62
C LEU A 11 -15.35 -6.86 -6.07
N LEU A 12 -16.19 -6.19 -5.28
CA LEU A 12 -15.87 -4.89 -4.69
C LEU A 12 -14.82 -5.05 -3.59
N PRO A 13 -13.76 -4.21 -3.59
CA PRO A 13 -12.85 -4.15 -2.47
C PRO A 13 -13.55 -3.52 -1.26
N VAL A 14 -13.18 -3.95 -0.06
CA VAL A 14 -13.71 -3.36 1.19
C VAL A 14 -12.94 -2.13 1.65
N ALA A 15 -11.77 -1.86 1.05
CA ALA A 15 -11.05 -0.60 1.21
C ALA A 15 -10.22 -0.28 -0.05
N ALA A 16 -9.76 0.97 -0.17
CA ALA A 16 -8.84 1.38 -1.22
C ALA A 16 -7.81 2.38 -0.70
N LEU A 17 -6.69 2.50 -1.41
CA LEU A 17 -5.69 3.54 -1.20
C LEU A 17 -5.68 4.49 -2.39
N GLU A 18 -6.09 5.74 -2.18
CA GLU A 18 -5.96 6.80 -3.19
C GLU A 18 -4.53 7.33 -3.22
N THR A 19 -3.94 7.46 -4.39
CA THR A 19 -2.59 8.03 -4.54
C THR A 19 -2.65 9.56 -4.51
N MET A 20 -2.06 10.16 -3.47
CA MET A 20 -2.20 11.61 -3.21
C MET A 20 -1.18 12.48 -3.92
N THR A 21 -0.13 11.87 -4.47
CA THR A 21 0.95 12.54 -5.16
C THR A 21 1.28 11.83 -6.47
N PRO A 22 1.88 12.53 -7.45
CA PRO A 22 2.40 11.91 -8.66
C PRO A 22 3.41 10.80 -8.38
N ASP A 23 4.27 10.97 -7.37
CA ASP A 23 5.26 9.97 -6.98
C ASP A 23 4.64 8.71 -6.38
N ALA A 24 3.59 8.84 -5.56
CA ALA A 24 2.83 7.69 -5.06
C ALA A 24 2.19 6.93 -6.23
N ALA A 25 1.56 7.64 -7.17
CA ALA A 25 0.99 7.03 -8.38
C ALA A 25 2.04 6.31 -9.23
N GLN A 26 3.23 6.90 -9.40
CA GLN A 26 4.33 6.30 -10.17
C GLN A 26 5.04 5.15 -9.44
N ALA A 27 4.98 5.10 -8.11
CA ALA A 27 5.52 4.03 -7.30
C ALA A 27 4.66 2.77 -7.38
N VAL A 28 3.34 2.91 -7.57
CA VAL A 28 2.41 1.79 -7.72
C VAL A 28 2.55 1.13 -9.10
N PRO A 29 2.59 -0.22 -9.19
CA PRO A 29 2.51 -0.92 -10.46
C PRO A 29 1.21 -0.57 -11.21
N GLN A 30 1.30 -0.15 -12.47
CA GLN A 30 0.14 0.30 -13.26
C GLN A 30 -1.00 -0.73 -13.32
N CYS A 31 -0.70 -2.03 -13.28
CA CYS A 31 -1.72 -3.09 -13.28
C CYS A 31 -2.57 -3.14 -12.00
N LEU A 32 -2.12 -2.51 -10.91
CA LEU A 32 -2.83 -2.44 -9.63
C LEU A 32 -3.51 -1.08 -9.41
N LEU A 33 -3.24 -0.09 -10.27
CA LEU A 33 -3.77 1.27 -10.16
C LEU A 33 -5.01 1.41 -11.04
N VAL A 34 -6.16 1.69 -10.42
CA VAL A 34 -7.44 1.89 -11.10
C VAL A 34 -7.93 3.31 -10.79
N GLY A 35 -7.84 4.21 -11.77
CA GLY A 35 -8.30 5.60 -11.60
C GLY A 35 -7.61 6.38 -10.48
N GLY A 36 -6.35 6.04 -10.15
CA GLY A 36 -5.62 6.64 -9.04
C GLY A 36 -5.73 5.89 -7.71
N TYR A 37 -6.52 4.82 -7.66
CA TYR A 37 -6.76 4.01 -6.46
C TYR A 37 -6.08 2.64 -6.55
N VAL A 38 -5.63 2.12 -5.42
CA VAL A 38 -5.20 0.74 -5.24
C VAL A 38 -6.26 -0.01 -4.44
N PRO A 39 -7.01 -0.93 -5.06
CA PRO A 39 -8.01 -1.74 -4.35
C PRO A 39 -7.36 -2.67 -3.32
N VAL A 40 -7.85 -2.65 -2.08
CA VAL A 40 -7.45 -3.59 -1.03
C VAL A 40 -8.45 -4.74 -0.98
N ARG A 41 -8.04 -5.89 -1.54
CA ARG A 41 -8.93 -7.05 -1.77
C ARG A 41 -8.71 -8.22 -0.82
N LYS A 42 -7.62 -8.22 -0.06
CA LYS A 42 -7.28 -9.29 0.87
C LYS A 42 -6.57 -8.70 2.08
N TYR A 43 -6.74 -9.37 3.22
CA TYR A 43 -6.11 -8.99 4.48
C TYR A 43 -5.31 -10.18 5.04
N PRO A 44 -4.16 -9.93 5.69
CA PRO A 44 -3.49 -8.63 5.75
C PRO A 44 -2.98 -8.19 4.37
N PHE A 45 -3.13 -6.90 4.04
CA PHE A 45 -2.63 -6.30 2.81
C PHE A 45 -1.26 -5.71 3.05
N LYS A 46 -0.22 -6.38 2.57
CA LYS A 46 1.18 -6.07 2.87
C LYS A 46 1.79 -5.13 1.83
N ILE A 47 2.46 -4.08 2.28
CA ILE A 47 3.09 -3.07 1.42
C ILE A 47 4.58 -2.97 1.73
N GLY A 48 5.39 -2.89 0.68
CA GLY A 48 6.83 -2.68 0.82
C GLY A 48 7.52 -2.36 -0.50
N ARG A 49 8.84 -2.19 -0.45
CA ARG A 49 9.64 -1.73 -1.59
C ARG A 49 9.91 -2.84 -2.61
N GLU A 50 9.73 -2.54 -3.89
CA GLU A 50 10.27 -3.34 -4.99
C GLU A 50 11.79 -3.22 -5.01
N SER A 51 12.48 -4.34 -4.74
CA SER A 51 13.95 -4.41 -4.71
C SER A 51 14.55 -4.99 -6.00
N ARG A 52 13.71 -5.40 -6.96
CA ARG A 52 14.10 -5.97 -8.26
C ARG A 52 14.15 -4.93 -9.37
N VAL A 53 14.59 -3.72 -9.07
CA VAL A 53 14.71 -2.62 -10.01
C VAL A 53 16.16 -2.15 -10.06
N ARG A 54 16.73 -2.01 -11.27
CA ARG A 54 17.98 -1.29 -11.51
C ARG A 54 17.68 -0.07 -12.37
N THR A 55 18.30 1.05 -12.04
CA THR A 55 18.35 2.18 -12.96
C THR A 55 19.45 1.92 -13.97
N VAL A 56 19.10 1.62 -15.22
CA VAL A 56 20.03 1.46 -16.35
C VAL A 56 19.81 2.64 -17.29
N ARG A 57 20.83 3.49 -17.47
CA ARG A 57 20.78 4.68 -18.35
C ARG A 57 19.58 5.61 -18.08
N GLY A 58 19.23 5.81 -16.81
CA GLY A 58 18.10 6.66 -16.41
C GLY A 58 16.71 6.02 -16.60
N LYS A 59 16.63 4.79 -17.12
CA LYS A 59 15.41 4.00 -17.16
C LYS A 59 15.41 2.99 -16.03
N ILE A 60 14.27 2.86 -15.36
CA ILE A 60 14.01 1.84 -14.36
C ILE A 60 13.76 0.54 -15.10
N GLU A 61 14.74 -0.35 -15.10
CA GLU A 61 14.62 -1.70 -15.65
C GLU A 61 14.37 -2.69 -14.50
N ARG A 62 13.32 -3.51 -14.63
CA ARG A 62 13.14 -4.64 -13.73
C ARG A 62 14.22 -5.66 -14.01
N ILE A 63 15.00 -5.99 -13.00
CA ILE A 63 15.95 -7.09 -13.08
C ILE A 63 15.14 -8.37 -12.91
N GLU A 64 15.08 -9.20 -13.94
CA GLU A 64 14.78 -10.61 -13.73
C GLU A 64 15.92 -11.21 -12.91
N ARG A 65 15.69 -11.47 -11.62
CA ARG A 65 16.55 -12.43 -10.92
C ARG A 65 16.20 -13.81 -11.50
N PRO A 66 17.18 -14.68 -11.78
CA PRO A 66 16.90 -16.10 -11.94
C PRO A 66 16.04 -16.52 -10.75
N LYS A 67 14.96 -17.28 -10.98
CA LYS A 67 14.16 -17.93 -9.93
C LYS A 67 15.08 -18.87 -9.13
N MET A 68 15.89 -18.32 -8.24
CA MET A 68 16.72 -19.09 -7.31
C MET A 68 16.04 -19.28 -5.96
N ASP A 69 14.86 -18.67 -5.76
CA ASP A 69 14.10 -18.79 -4.52
C ASP A 69 12.63 -18.99 -4.89
N ASP A 70 12.08 -20.17 -4.63
CA ASP A 70 10.64 -20.47 -4.53
C ASP A 70 10.01 -19.75 -3.31
N ARG A 71 10.47 -18.53 -2.99
CA ARG A 71 9.95 -17.77 -1.86
C ARG A 71 8.66 -17.09 -2.27
N GLU A 72 7.63 -17.32 -1.46
CA GLU A 72 6.38 -16.60 -1.56
C GLU A 72 6.62 -15.08 -1.50
N PRO A 73 5.85 -14.29 -2.26
CA PRO A 73 5.92 -12.84 -2.16
C PRO A 73 5.58 -12.39 -0.73
N ASN A 74 6.46 -11.59 -0.14
CA ASN A 74 6.29 -11.03 1.20
C ASN A 74 5.39 -9.79 1.27
N ASN A 75 5.04 -9.20 0.12
CA ASN A 75 4.11 -8.08 -0.01
C ASN A 75 3.07 -8.35 -1.10
N ASP A 76 1.96 -7.63 -1.00
CA ASP A 76 0.88 -7.59 -1.99
C ASP A 76 1.02 -6.38 -2.91
N LEU A 77 1.52 -5.27 -2.36
CA LEU A 77 1.90 -4.08 -3.09
C LEU A 77 3.41 -3.85 -2.95
N TYR A 78 4.11 -3.94 -4.09
CA TYR A 78 5.52 -3.59 -4.21
C TYR A 78 5.65 -2.20 -4.83
N LEU A 79 6.04 -1.22 -4.02
CA LEU A 79 6.24 0.16 -4.44
C LEU A 79 7.65 0.38 -4.96
N VAL A 80 7.77 1.04 -6.12
CA VAL A 80 9.07 1.45 -6.65
C VAL A 80 9.50 2.75 -5.97
N ASP A 81 10.47 2.64 -5.07
CA ASP A 81 11.08 3.79 -4.40
C ASP A 81 12.10 4.46 -5.35
N ARG A 82 11.73 5.66 -5.81
CA ARG A 82 12.50 6.50 -6.73
C ARG A 82 13.11 7.71 -6.03
N GLY A 83 12.88 7.86 -4.72
CA GLY A 83 13.42 8.96 -3.94
C GLY A 83 14.95 8.93 -3.90
N GLN A 84 15.56 10.10 -3.68
CA GLN A 84 17.01 10.16 -3.42
C GLN A 84 17.41 9.40 -2.16
N LEU A 85 16.50 9.34 -1.17
CA LEU A 85 16.59 8.54 0.04
C LEU A 85 15.60 7.38 -0.03
N LEU A 86 16.02 6.22 0.46
CA LEU A 86 15.17 5.02 0.54
C LEU A 86 14.14 5.20 1.66
N ASN A 87 12.97 5.70 1.31
CA ASN A 87 11.84 5.92 2.20
C ASN A 87 11.11 4.60 2.52
N ILE A 88 11.05 3.71 1.54
CA ILE A 88 10.24 2.50 1.61
C ILE A 88 11.14 1.32 1.99
N SER A 89 10.75 0.63 3.06
CA SER A 89 11.41 -0.60 3.52
C SER A 89 10.90 -1.77 2.70
N ARG A 90 11.69 -2.86 2.60
CA ARG A 90 11.28 -4.05 1.83
C ARG A 90 9.96 -4.64 2.34
N GLU A 91 9.74 -4.57 3.64
CA GLU A 91 8.52 -4.92 4.35
C GLU A 91 8.22 -3.72 5.24
N HIS A 92 7.32 -2.83 4.82
CA HIS A 92 7.20 -1.52 5.44
C HIS A 92 5.98 -1.45 6.36
N LEU A 93 4.80 -1.78 5.83
CA LEU A 93 3.57 -1.79 6.60
C LEU A 93 2.62 -2.86 6.09
N GLN A 94 1.57 -3.13 6.85
CA GLN A 94 0.41 -3.88 6.38
C GLN A 94 -0.88 -3.26 6.92
N ILE A 95 -1.97 -3.51 6.22
CA ILE A 95 -3.33 -3.17 6.67
C ILE A 95 -4.02 -4.49 7.03
N GLU A 96 -4.56 -4.55 8.23
CA GLU A 96 -5.38 -5.62 8.78
C GLU A 96 -6.84 -5.16 8.81
N TYR A 97 -7.78 -6.10 8.75
CA TYR A 97 -9.20 -5.85 8.96
C TYR A 97 -9.69 -6.89 9.96
N GLU A 98 -9.89 -6.45 11.20
CA GLU A 98 -10.21 -7.29 12.36
C GLU A 98 -11.31 -6.59 13.18
N ASP A 99 -12.26 -7.36 13.70
CA ASP A 99 -13.36 -6.85 14.53
C ASP A 99 -14.09 -5.62 13.94
N ASP A 100 -14.30 -5.60 12.61
CA ASP A 100 -14.93 -4.51 11.85
C ASP A 100 -14.15 -3.18 11.83
N HIS A 101 -12.84 -3.23 12.14
CA HIS A 101 -11.96 -2.07 12.10
C HIS A 101 -10.75 -2.33 11.21
N PHE A 102 -10.28 -1.28 10.54
CA PHE A 102 -9.01 -1.31 9.80
C PHE A 102 -7.85 -0.92 10.72
N VAL A 103 -6.78 -1.69 10.64
CA VAL A 103 -5.58 -1.45 11.46
C VAL A 103 -4.36 -1.39 10.56
N LEU A 104 -3.65 -0.27 10.62
CA LEU A 104 -2.32 -0.14 10.02
C LEU A 104 -1.28 -0.64 11.01
N ARG A 105 -0.40 -1.54 10.55
CA ARG A 105 0.76 -2.01 11.30
C ARG A 105 2.05 -1.69 10.54
N ASP A 106 2.91 -0.88 11.13
CA ASP A 106 4.27 -0.69 10.65
C ASP A 106 5.09 -1.96 10.99
N ARG A 107 5.79 -2.51 10.00
CA ARG A 107 6.46 -3.81 10.06
C ARG A 107 7.94 -3.70 10.47
N GLY A 108 8.27 -2.69 11.26
CA GLY A 108 9.66 -2.40 11.64
C GLY A 108 10.37 -1.65 10.53
N SER A 109 9.71 -0.65 9.95
CA SER A 109 10.33 0.13 8.88
C SER A 109 11.44 1.05 9.42
N ALA A 110 12.42 1.35 8.56
CA ALA A 110 13.56 2.18 8.95
C ALA A 110 13.14 3.67 9.12
N CYS A 111 12.47 4.22 8.10
CA CYS A 111 12.04 5.62 8.07
C CYS A 111 10.70 5.89 8.78
N GLY A 112 9.95 4.82 9.09
CA GLY A 112 8.66 4.90 9.73
C GLY A 112 7.50 5.11 8.79
N THR A 113 6.30 4.86 9.33
CA THR A 113 5.01 5.23 8.74
C THR A 113 4.38 6.32 9.59
N ARG A 114 3.69 7.28 8.96
CA ARG A 114 2.88 8.29 9.64
C ARG A 114 1.43 8.23 9.18
N VAL A 115 0.50 8.51 10.09
CA VAL A 115 -0.93 8.68 9.80
C VAL A 115 -1.38 10.05 10.28
N ASN A 116 -1.93 10.89 9.40
CA ASN A 116 -2.32 12.28 9.69
C ASN A 116 -1.22 13.10 10.40
N GLY A 117 0.05 12.82 10.06
CA GLY A 117 1.23 13.46 10.66
C GLY A 117 1.73 12.81 11.95
N GLU A 118 0.97 11.92 12.59
CA GLU A 118 1.40 11.17 13.77
C GLU A 118 2.32 10.01 13.38
N GLN A 119 3.41 9.81 14.13
CA GLN A 119 4.34 8.71 13.90
C GLN A 119 3.77 7.40 14.43
N VAL A 120 3.57 6.41 13.55
CA VAL A 120 3.08 5.08 13.93
C VAL A 120 4.26 4.16 14.28
N GLY A 121 5.24 4.04 13.38
CA GLY A 121 6.44 3.22 13.60
C GLY A 121 7.69 3.86 13.01
N GLY A 122 8.82 3.17 13.03
CA GLY A 122 10.12 3.69 12.56
C GLY A 122 11.27 3.16 13.43
N LYS A 123 12.52 3.40 13.03
CA LYS A 123 13.70 2.96 13.81
C LYS A 123 13.64 1.47 14.17
N ASP A 124 13.07 0.66 13.28
CA ASP A 124 12.90 -0.79 13.43
C ASP A 124 12.03 -1.23 14.63
N SER A 125 11.24 -0.32 15.23
CA SER A 125 10.38 -0.65 16.38
C SER A 125 8.97 -1.15 16.01
N GLY A 126 8.53 -0.92 14.77
CA GLY A 126 7.14 -1.15 14.35
C GLY A 126 6.15 -0.20 15.05
N GLY A 127 4.86 -0.49 14.90
CA GLY A 127 3.78 0.27 15.53
C GLY A 127 2.41 -0.05 14.96
N VAL A 128 1.35 0.46 15.60
CA VAL A 128 -0.04 0.18 15.25
C VAL A 128 -0.87 1.45 15.29
N HIS A 129 -1.79 1.61 14.33
CA HIS A 129 -2.75 2.71 14.29
C HIS A 129 -4.09 2.20 13.74
N VAL A 130 -5.21 2.56 14.36
CA VAL A 130 -6.55 2.26 13.83
C VAL A 130 -6.84 3.27 12.72
N LEU A 131 -7.14 2.79 11.52
CA LEU A 131 -7.44 3.64 10.37
C LEU A 131 -8.91 4.03 10.34
N ALA A 132 -9.17 5.30 10.09
CA ALA A 132 -10.47 5.85 9.75
C ALA A 132 -10.53 6.22 8.27
N ASP A 133 -11.75 6.28 7.72
CA ASP A 133 -11.97 6.78 6.36
C ASP A 133 -11.39 8.19 6.19
N GLY A 134 -10.64 8.39 5.11
CA GLY A 134 -10.01 9.66 4.78
C GLY A 134 -8.62 9.88 5.40
N ASP A 135 -8.11 8.97 6.23
CA ASP A 135 -6.78 9.10 6.84
C ASP A 135 -5.66 9.22 5.80
N GLU A 136 -4.76 10.19 5.99
CA GLU A 136 -3.54 10.31 5.20
C GLU A 136 -2.45 9.38 5.75
N ILE A 137 -2.01 8.42 4.94
CA ILE A 137 -0.87 7.55 5.22
C ILE A 137 0.36 8.07 4.46
N ILE A 138 1.43 8.36 5.20
CA ILE A 138 2.74 8.75 4.65
C ILE A 138 3.73 7.60 4.91
N ILE A 139 4.29 7.05 3.84
CA ILE A 139 5.30 5.98 3.89
C ILE A 139 6.69 6.60 3.85
N GLY A 140 7.49 6.44 4.90
CA GLY A 140 8.81 7.06 5.03
C GLY A 140 8.80 8.33 5.88
N ILE A 141 9.76 9.23 5.65
CA ILE A 141 9.91 10.47 6.44
C ILE A 141 8.76 11.48 6.19
N ALA A 142 8.69 12.55 6.98
CA ALA A 142 7.55 13.48 6.97
C ALA A 142 7.32 14.19 5.62
N ASP A 143 8.38 14.48 4.87
CA ASP A 143 8.37 15.06 3.54
C ASP A 143 8.34 14.00 2.43
N SER A 144 8.17 12.71 2.78
CA SER A 144 8.09 11.64 1.81
C SER A 144 7.01 11.94 0.78
N PRO A 145 7.31 11.72 -0.51
CA PRO A 145 6.34 11.92 -1.56
C PRO A 145 5.37 10.72 -1.64
N TYR A 146 5.58 9.63 -0.89
CA TYR A 146 4.72 8.44 -0.90
C TYR A 146 3.53 8.60 0.04
N ARG A 147 2.53 9.34 -0.42
CA ARG A 147 1.31 9.69 0.32
C ARG A 147 0.09 8.99 -0.28
N PHE A 148 -0.71 8.41 0.60
CA PHE A 148 -1.93 7.72 0.24
C PHE A 148 -3.07 8.18 1.15
N ARG A 149 -4.29 8.24 0.64
CA ARG A 149 -5.48 8.38 1.47
C ARG A 149 -6.16 7.03 1.60
N PHE A 150 -6.45 6.64 2.84
CA PHE A 150 -7.24 5.44 3.11
C PHE A 150 -8.72 5.73 2.84
N ILE A 151 -9.36 4.85 2.07
CA ILE A 151 -10.79 4.92 1.76
C ILE A 151 -11.46 3.66 2.28
N ASP A 152 -12.38 3.81 3.23
CA ASP A 152 -13.20 2.74 3.75
C ASP A 152 -14.40 2.52 2.84
N LEU A 153 -14.53 1.31 2.30
CA LEU A 153 -15.65 0.89 1.44
C LEU A 153 -16.50 -0.21 2.09
N SER A 154 -16.22 -0.57 3.34
CA SER A 154 -16.88 -1.66 4.06
C SER A 154 -18.38 -1.41 4.28
N SER A 155 -18.74 -0.15 4.54
CA SER A 155 -20.12 0.30 4.76
C SER A 155 -20.83 0.75 3.47
N PHE A 156 -20.13 0.79 2.33
CA PHE A 156 -20.68 1.32 1.09
C PHE A 156 -21.71 0.36 0.45
N SER A 157 -22.85 0.92 0.05
CA SER A 157 -23.89 0.21 -0.69
C SER A 157 -24.15 0.90 -2.02
N LEU A 158 -24.05 0.15 -3.12
CA LEU A 158 -24.47 0.62 -4.44
C LEU A 158 -25.98 0.85 -4.43
N GLN A 159 -26.41 2.11 -4.45
CA GLN A 159 -27.79 2.48 -4.76
C GLN A 159 -28.05 2.28 -6.27
N GLU A 160 -29.30 1.97 -6.62
CA GLU A 160 -29.73 1.63 -7.99
C GLU A 160 -29.69 2.80 -8.98
#